data_AF-A0A934HYV3-F1
#
_entry.id   AF-A0A934HYV3-F1
#
_cell.length_a   1.000
_cell.length_b   1.000
_cell.length_c   1.000
_cell.angle_alpha   90.00
_cell.angle_beta   90.00
_cell.angle_gamma   90.00
#
_symmetry.space_group_name_H-M   'P 1'
#
loop_
_entity.id
_entity.type
_entity.pdbx_description
1 polymer ?
#
loop_
_entity_poly.entity_id
_entity_poly.type
_entity_poly.pdbx_seq_one_letter_code
_entity_poly.pdbx_strand_id
1 'polypeptide(L)' 'DNVQNSIEMAITDALTGLNNRRYMESHLATLAEQASVRGKPLALMILDIDYFKAINDTYGHDAGDDVLREFAVRIR' A
#
# COMPACT_ATOMS: atom_id res chain seq x y z
N ASP A 1 -3.33 -24.59 -0.86
CA ASP A 1 -2.09 -24.05 -0.26
C ASP A 1 -1.29 -23.19 -1.24
N ASN A 2 -0.66 -23.73 -2.29
CA ASN A 2 0.12 -22.91 -3.25
C ASN A 2 -0.69 -21.86 -4.03
N VAL A 3 -1.92 -22.19 -4.42
CA VAL A 3 -2.80 -21.26 -5.16
C VAL A 3 -3.25 -20.10 -4.27
N GLN A 4 -3.53 -20.36 -2.99
CA GLN A 4 -3.95 -19.35 -2.04
C GLN A 4 -2.82 -18.33 -1.78
N ASN A 5 -1.60 -18.82 -1.54
CA ASN A 5 -0.43 -17.97 -1.36
C ASN A 5 -0.12 -17.13 -2.62
N SER A 6 -0.36 -17.70 -3.81
CA SER A 6 -0.18 -16.98 -5.08
C SER A 6 -1.18 -15.83 -5.25
N ILE A 7 -2.43 -16.04 -4.82
CA ILE A 7 -3.47 -15.01 -4.85
C ILE A 7 -3.17 -13.92 -3.82
N GLU A 8 -2.75 -14.30 -2.62
CA GLU A 8 -2.42 -13.35 -1.56
C GLU A 8 -1.26 -12.44 -1.98
N MET A 9 -0.16 -13.00 -2.51
CA MET A 9 0.96 -12.22 -3.08
C MET A 9 0.55 -11.34 -4.27
N ALA A 10 -0.51 -11.71 -5.01
CA ALA A 10 -1.02 -10.88 -6.09
C ALA A 10 -1.76 -9.64 -5.59
N ILE A 11 -2.21 -9.63 -4.34
CA ILE A 11 -3.07 -8.58 -3.75
C ILE A 11 -2.32 -7.76 -2.70
N THR A 12 -1.53 -8.40 -1.84
CA THR A 12 -0.93 -7.76 -0.67
C THR A 12 0.57 -7.53 -0.83
N ASP A 13 1.06 -6.50 -0.15
CA ASP A 13 2.48 -6.28 0.09
C ASP A 13 2.92 -7.10 1.31
N ALA A 14 4.00 -7.86 1.16
CA ALA A 14 4.42 -8.85 2.17
C ALA A 14 5.01 -8.21 3.44
N LEU A 15 5.57 -7.01 3.33
CA LEU A 15 6.19 -6.32 4.47
C LEU A 15 5.13 -5.64 5.34
N THR A 16 4.16 -4.96 4.72
CA THR A 16 3.19 -4.10 5.39
C THR A 16 1.81 -4.70 5.54
N GLY A 17 1.48 -5.73 4.75
CA GLY A 17 0.14 -6.32 4.69
C GLY A 17 -0.93 -5.40 4.08
N LEU A 18 -0.53 -4.26 3.49
CA LEU A 18 -1.43 -3.40 2.71
C LEU A 18 -1.67 -3.98 1.32
N ASN A 19 -2.66 -3.45 0.61
CA ASN A 19 -2.83 -3.76 -0.80
C ASN A 19 -1.61 -3.27 -1.58
N ASN A 20 -1.05 -4.14 -2.42
CA ASN A 20 0.07 -3.79 -3.27
C ASN A 20 -0.36 -2.82 -4.38
N ARG A 21 0.63 -2.26 -5.07
CA ARG A 21 0.42 -1.29 -6.16
C ARG A 21 -0.48 -1.82 -7.27
N ARG A 22 -0.32 -3.09 -7.67
CA ARG A 22 -1.09 -3.69 -8.77
C ARG A 22 -2.57 -3.76 -8.42
N TYR A 23 -2.88 -4.19 -7.20
CA TYR A 23 -4.25 -4.20 -6.71
C TYR A 23 -4.82 -2.77 -6.64
N MET A 24 -4.06 -1.82 -6.05
CA MET A 24 -4.48 -0.42 -5.96
C MET A 24 -4.81 0.18 -7.33
N GLU A 25 -3.96 -0.01 -8.35
CA GLU A 25 -4.18 0.54 -9.69
C GLU A 25 -5.46 -0.03 -10.35
N SER A 26 -5.66 -1.35 -10.26
CA SER A 26 -6.87 -1.99 -10.79
C SER A 26 -8.15 -1.58 -10.05
N HIS A 27 -8.07 -1.45 -8.73
CA HIS A 27 -9.19 -1.03 -7.91
C HIS A 27 -9.55 0.44 -8.14
N LEU A 28 -8.54 1.32 -8.24
CA LEU A 28 -8.73 2.75 -8.51
C LEU A 28 -9.40 2.98 -9.87
N ALA A 29 -9.00 2.25 -10.92
CA ALA A 29 -9.65 2.32 -12.23
C ALA A 29 -11.15 2.00 -12.14
N THR A 30 -11.50 0.96 -11.38
CA THR A 30 -12.89 0.57 -11.14
C THR A 30 -13.66 1.66 -10.36
N LEU A 31 -13.05 2.22 -9.31
CA LEU A 31 -13.66 3.29 -8.52
C LEU A 31 -13.87 4.57 -9.34
N ALA A 32 -12.93 4.93 -10.21
CA ALA A 32 -13.03 6.09 -11.10
C ALA A 32 -14.18 5.94 -12.11
N GLU A 33 -14.33 4.76 -12.71
CA GLU A 33 -15.46 4.46 -13.60
C GLU A 33 -16.80 4.57 -12.84
N GLN A 34 -16.90 3.97 -11.65
CA GLN A 34 -18.12 4.03 -10.84
C GLN A 34 -18.45 5.45 -10.38
N ALA A 35 -17.45 6.24 -10.00
CA ALA A 35 -17.60 7.65 -9.62
C ALA A 35 -18.16 8.46 -10.79
N SER A 36 -17.63 8.24 -12.00
CA SER A 36 -18.11 8.86 -13.24
C SER A 36 -19.58 8.50 -13.53
N VAL A 37 -19.92 7.20 -13.48
CA VAL A 37 -21.28 6.71 -13.77
C VAL A 37 -22.30 7.16 -12.72
N ARG A 38 -21.92 7.18 -11.44
CA ARG A 38 -22.84 7.44 -10.31
C ARG A 38 -22.84 8.91 -9.88
N GLY A 39 -21.99 9.75 -10.46
CA GLY A 39 -21.83 11.16 -10.08
C GLY A 39 -21.36 11.34 -8.62
N LYS A 40 -20.67 10.34 -8.04
CA LYS A 40 -20.15 10.43 -6.67
C LYS A 40 -18.70 10.91 -6.69
N PRO A 41 -18.32 11.87 -5.83
CA PRO A 41 -16.93 12.33 -5.77
C PRO A 41 -15.99 11.22 -5.28
N LEU A 42 -14.79 11.18 -5.86
CA LEU A 42 -13.69 10.29 -5.49
C LEU A 42 -12.49 11.14 -5.09
N ALA A 43 -11.79 10.75 -4.03
CA ALA A 43 -10.55 11.38 -3.57
C ALA A 43 -9.42 10.34 -3.55
N LEU A 44 -8.20 10.80 -3.83
CA LEU A 44 -6.96 10.02 -3.76
C LEU A 44 -5.95 10.79 -2.91
N MET A 45 -5.28 10.08 -2.01
CA MET A 45 -4.19 10.60 -1.20
C MET A 45 -2.92 9.80 -1.51
N ILE A 46 -1.81 10.51 -1.70
CA ILE A 46 -0.48 9.92 -1.84
C ILE A 46 0.34 10.43 -0.66
N LEU A 47 0.96 9.51 0.05
CA LEU A 47 1.75 9.76 1.25
C LEU A 47 3.20 9.37 0.98
N ASP A 48 4.14 10.13 1.52
CA ASP A 48 5.56 9.84 1.50
C ASP A 48 6.12 9.98 2.93
N ILE A 49 7.07 9.13 3.30
CA ILE A 49 7.71 9.19 4.63
C ILE A 49 8.95 10.07 4.52
N ASP A 50 8.87 11.26 5.11
CA ASP A 50 9.98 12.20 5.13
C ASP A 50 11.25 11.59 5.74
N TYR A 51 12.39 11.82 5.11
CA TYR A 51 13.72 11.38 5.57
C TYR A 51 13.86 9.86 5.79
N PHE A 52 13.02 9.02 5.16
CA PHE A 52 13.08 7.57 5.36
C PHE A 52 14.47 6.96 5.09
N LYS A 53 15.21 7.49 4.09
CA LYS A 53 16.59 7.07 3.83
C LYS A 53 17.53 7.34 5.02
N ALA A 54 17.37 8.45 5.73
CA ALA A 54 18.21 8.76 6.89
C ALA A 54 18.00 7.75 8.03
N ILE A 55 16.77 7.25 8.19
CA ILE A 55 16.46 6.17 9.14
C ILE A 55 17.23 4.91 8.76
N ASN A 56 17.15 4.48 7.50
CA ASN A 56 17.90 3.32 7.01
C ASN A 56 19.41 3.49 7.18
N ASP A 57 19.94 4.66 6.82
CA ASP A 57 21.38 4.93 6.88
C ASP A 57 21.90 5.01 8.33
N THR A 58 21.05 5.39 9.30
CA THR A 58 21.41 5.54 10.72
C THR A 58 21.18 4.27 11.54
N TYR A 59 20.09 3.55 11.28
CA TYR A 59 19.60 2.44 12.11
C TYR A 59 19.54 1.10 11.38
N GLY A 60 19.86 1.07 10.09
CA GLY A 60 19.80 -0.12 9.25
C GLY A 60 18.42 -0.37 8.64
N HIS A 61 18.38 -1.27 7.64
CA HIS A 61 17.16 -1.59 6.90
C HIS A 61 16.07 -2.24 7.76
N ASP A 62 16.43 -3.08 8.72
CA ASP A 62 15.47 -3.72 9.62
C ASP A 62 14.66 -2.68 10.41
N ALA A 63 15.29 -1.58 10.83
CA ALA A 63 14.60 -0.47 11.49
C ALA A 63 13.69 0.30 10.54
N GLY A 64 14.09 0.46 9.27
CA GLY A 64 13.23 1.02 8.23
C GLY A 64 12.00 0.16 7.98
N ASP A 65 12.17 -1.16 7.95
CA ASP A 65 11.09 -2.13 7.83
C ASP A 65 10.09 -2.02 8.98
N ASP A 66 10.58 -1.86 10.22
CA ASP A 66 9.72 -1.63 11.40
C ASP A 66 8.92 -0.33 11.28
N VAL A 67 9.53 0.74 10.78
CA VAL A 67 8.83 2.00 10.49
C VAL A 67 7.76 1.81 9.43
N LEU A 68 8.02 1.06 8.36
CA LEU A 68 7.03 0.79 7.30
C LEU A 68 5.85 -0.04 7.83
N ARG A 69 6.12 -1.06 8.66
CA ARG A 69 5.07 -1.87 9.31
C ARG A 69 4.18 -1.00 10.19
N GLU A 70 4.78 -0.18 11.05
CA GLU A 70 4.03 0.68 11.96
C GLU A 70 3.25 1.78 11.21
N PHE A 71 3.86 2.38 10.18
CA PHE A 71 3.18 3.35 9.32
C PHE A 71 1.93 2.73 8.67
N ALA A 72 2.06 1.52 8.14
CA ALA A 72 0.95 0.78 7.54
C ALA A 72 -0.17 0.49 8.53
N VAL A 73 0.15 0.15 9.79
CA VAL A 73 -0.85 -0.05 10.85
C VAL A 73 -1.61 1.25 11.15
N ARG A 74 -0.93 2.40 11.15
CA ARG A 74 -1.53 3.70 11.50
C ARG A 74 -2.45 4.30 10.43
N ILE A 75 -2.19 3.98 9.16
CA ILE A 75 -2.97 4.53 8.03
C ILE A 75 -4.16 3.65 7.62
N ARG A 76 -4.24 2.42 8.17
CA ARG A 76 -5.30 1.46 7.87
C ARG A 76 -6.61 1.84 8.55
#